data_AF-A0A6A5RXV7-F1
#
_entry.id   AF-A0A6A5RXV7-F1
#
_cell.length_a   1.000
_cell.length_b   1.000
_cell.length_c   1.000
_cell.angle_alpha   90.00
_cell.angle_beta   90.00
_cell.angle_gamma   90.00
#
_symmetry.space_group_name_H-M   'P 1'
#
loop_
_entity.id
_entity.type
_entity.pdbx_description
1 polymer ?
#
loop_
_entity_poly.entity_id
_entity_poly.type
_entity_poly.pdbx_seq_one_letter_code
_entity_poly.pdbx_strand_id
1 'polypeptide(L)'
;MAATASAAHVALGVDTSAGKRRIAASGSILPFLLLPRELRDQVYNHALSIPDKRSDRALRIERRNLKHFRPSAAALLLVLHHEYFLLNRQIALEALEALFKNHIVLLSCGPFVLKSLLEAVEQHESGGHWLTWLRAIELDWVTFPNLRMYPPDRTQGRDEWWFEAADEEFDNEEFDVDYLRGAAYDSHYDEHDHTGGYYDDNFYDPSDAALYPAYHHQAPTLNPNAAANDISTLFDHNPFQDAEEIYHPAATSTAEDLTTKLDILVDMEVAPLFSYLSTLPIFPSLASITLPLYFISRESFYHRRNSRPGYTLPLKVRYWVHVAFHAFKLLHANKITEVRIKYMPWDIWASMDSCDDPHRMVEQGVWFNDPDMDGEGGEREHEGEAFRCVWTMLVEKGLCTGTGGTRMGLSAQIRLVKWDGEMDSYRVGDELEVVFTKATPDAPTDLTIPV
;
A
#
# COMPACT_ATOMS: atom_id res chain seq x y z
N MET A 1 -5.21 -20.91 -37.80
CA MET A 1 -6.33 -20.09 -38.32
C MET A 1 -7.15 -19.61 -37.14
N ALA A 2 -6.70 -18.51 -36.51
CA ALA A 2 -7.37 -17.90 -35.37
C ALA A 2 -7.88 -16.52 -35.84
N ALA A 3 -9.19 -16.34 -35.77
CA ALA A 3 -9.85 -15.10 -36.15
C ALA A 3 -9.62 -14.05 -35.06
N THR A 4 -8.88 -13.00 -35.38
CA THR A 4 -8.75 -11.79 -34.58
C THR A 4 -10.03 -10.98 -34.71
N ALA A 5 -10.76 -10.80 -33.60
CA ALA A 5 -11.90 -9.90 -33.55
C ALA A 5 -11.39 -8.45 -33.55
N SER A 6 -11.55 -7.80 -34.69
CA SER A 6 -11.25 -6.38 -34.91
C SER A 6 -12.17 -5.49 -34.06
N ALA A 7 -11.56 -4.56 -33.33
CA ALA A 7 -12.25 -3.52 -32.59
C ALA A 7 -13.05 -2.63 -33.55
N ALA A 8 -14.38 -2.67 -33.45
CA ALA A 8 -15.25 -1.78 -34.21
C ALA A 8 -15.21 -0.37 -33.59
N HIS A 9 -14.66 0.59 -34.33
CA HIS A 9 -14.85 2.02 -34.08
C HIS A 9 -16.35 2.35 -34.17
N VAL A 10 -16.98 2.63 -33.03
CA VAL A 10 -18.33 3.22 -32.99
C VAL A 10 -18.16 4.73 -33.12
N ALA A 11 -18.30 5.24 -34.34
CA ALA A 11 -18.40 6.67 -34.58
C ALA A 11 -19.76 7.19 -34.06
N LEU A 12 -19.74 8.22 -33.21
CA LEU A 12 -20.92 8.99 -32.83
C LEU A 12 -21.42 9.77 -34.06
N GLY A 13 -22.42 9.22 -34.75
CA GLY A 13 -23.17 9.95 -35.77
C GLY A 13 -24.01 11.04 -35.10
N VAL A 14 -23.53 12.30 -35.15
CA VAL A 14 -24.32 13.47 -34.79
C VAL A 14 -25.24 13.80 -35.96
N ASP A 15 -26.50 13.41 -35.86
CA ASP A 15 -27.52 13.72 -36.86
C ASP A 15 -28.13 15.10 -36.56
N THR A 16 -27.62 16.15 -37.21
CA THR A 16 -28.15 17.51 -37.14
C THR A 16 -29.28 17.70 -38.14
N SER A 17 -30.49 17.25 -37.81
CA SER A 17 -31.69 17.69 -38.53
C SER A 17 -32.81 18.13 -37.59
N ALA A 18 -33.29 19.34 -37.88
CA ALA A 18 -34.11 20.17 -37.03
C ALA A 18 -35.58 19.73 -36.94
N GLY A 19 -36.21 20.07 -35.82
CA GLY A 19 -37.59 20.54 -35.82
C GLY A 19 -38.68 19.49 -35.67
N LYS A 20 -38.87 19.00 -34.44
CA LYS A 20 -40.20 18.79 -33.84
C LYS A 20 -40.04 18.61 -32.33
N ARG A 21 -40.61 19.54 -31.55
CA ARG A 21 -40.84 19.36 -30.10
C ARG A 21 -41.73 18.14 -29.91
N ARG A 22 -41.14 16.95 -29.84
CA ARG A 22 -41.71 15.84 -29.10
C ARG A 22 -41.41 16.12 -27.64
N ILE A 23 -42.46 16.29 -26.86
CA ILE A 23 -42.41 16.12 -25.41
C ILE A 23 -41.83 14.70 -25.22
N ALA A 24 -40.57 14.60 -24.80
CA ALA A 24 -39.89 13.34 -24.53
C ALA A 24 -40.44 12.76 -23.22
N ALA A 25 -41.68 12.28 -23.27
CA ALA A 25 -42.31 11.51 -22.22
C ALA A 25 -41.97 10.04 -22.41
N SER A 26 -40.85 9.60 -21.82
CA SER A 26 -40.59 8.30 -21.20
C SER A 26 -39.08 8.15 -21.08
N GLY A 27 -38.52 8.36 -19.88
CA GLY A 27 -37.10 8.07 -19.64
C GLY A 27 -36.84 6.61 -19.99
N SER A 28 -36.08 6.37 -21.05
CA SER A 28 -35.74 5.03 -21.49
C SER A 28 -34.96 4.37 -20.35
N ILE A 29 -35.60 3.44 -19.65
CA ILE A 29 -34.91 2.56 -18.70
C ILE A 29 -33.79 1.89 -19.50
N LEU A 30 -32.55 2.03 -19.03
CA LEU A 30 -31.39 1.41 -19.65
C LEU A 30 -31.70 -0.08 -19.86
N PRO A 31 -31.55 -0.64 -21.09
CA PRO A 31 -31.92 -2.03 -21.38
C PRO A 31 -31.30 -3.04 -20.41
N PHE A 32 -30.10 -2.73 -19.90
CA PHE A 32 -29.42 -3.54 -18.90
C PHE A 32 -30.22 -3.68 -17.58
N LEU A 33 -30.88 -2.61 -17.10
CA LEU A 33 -31.69 -2.64 -15.89
C LEU A 33 -33.01 -3.41 -16.05
N LEU A 34 -33.38 -3.77 -17.28
CA LEU A 34 -34.53 -4.64 -17.54
C LEU A 34 -34.20 -6.13 -17.34
N LEU A 35 -32.92 -6.50 -17.28
CA LEU A 35 -32.50 -7.86 -16.97
C LEU A 35 -32.84 -8.22 -15.51
N PRO A 36 -33.16 -9.47 -15.17
CA PRO A 36 -33.24 -9.93 -13.77
C PRO A 36 -31.94 -9.64 -13.00
N ARG A 37 -32.06 -9.38 -11.68
CA ARG A 37 -30.93 -9.02 -10.80
C ARG A 37 -29.83 -10.08 -10.87
N GLU A 38 -30.21 -11.35 -10.93
CA GLU A 38 -29.31 -12.50 -10.96
C GLU A 38 -28.44 -12.51 -12.22
N LEU A 39 -28.99 -12.14 -13.37
CA LEU A 39 -28.21 -12.03 -14.61
C LEU A 39 -27.26 -10.84 -14.56
N ARG A 40 -27.68 -9.72 -13.95
CA ARG A 40 -26.79 -8.56 -13.77
C ARG A 40 -25.64 -8.91 -12.83
N ASP A 41 -25.89 -9.64 -11.74
CA ASP A 41 -24.86 -10.10 -10.80
C ASP A 41 -23.83 -11.01 -11.46
N GLN A 42 -24.26 -11.89 -12.37
CA GLN A 42 -23.32 -12.68 -13.18
C GLN A 42 -22.43 -11.80 -14.06
N VAL A 43 -23.02 -10.77 -14.69
CA VAL A 43 -22.26 -9.80 -15.50
C VAL A 43 -21.28 -9.00 -14.64
N TYR A 44 -21.71 -8.50 -13.48
CA TYR A 44 -20.84 -7.78 -12.55
C TYR A 44 -19.69 -8.66 -12.09
N ASN A 45 -19.98 -9.87 -11.63
CA ASN A 45 -18.94 -10.79 -11.16
C ASN A 45 -17.96 -11.17 -12.26
N HIS A 46 -18.45 -11.39 -13.48
CA HIS A 46 -17.56 -11.68 -14.60
C HIS A 46 -16.66 -10.48 -14.94
N ALA A 47 -17.24 -9.28 -15.10
CA ALA A 47 -16.46 -8.09 -15.43
C ALA A 47 -15.43 -7.73 -14.35
N LEU A 48 -15.81 -7.87 -13.07
CA LEU A 48 -14.91 -7.65 -11.94
C LEU A 48 -13.81 -8.71 -11.80
N SER A 49 -14.03 -9.93 -12.33
CA SER A 49 -13.03 -11.00 -12.33
C SER A 49 -11.98 -10.86 -13.43
N ILE A 50 -12.16 -9.96 -14.39
CA ILE A 50 -11.19 -9.70 -15.45
C ILE A 50 -10.03 -8.94 -14.82
N PRO A 51 -8.79 -9.45 -14.88
CA PRO A 51 -7.61 -8.73 -14.38
C PRO A 51 -7.49 -7.39 -15.09
N ASP A 52 -7.26 -6.33 -14.31
CA ASP A 52 -6.90 -5.05 -14.89
C ASP A 52 -5.50 -5.16 -15.49
N LYS A 53 -5.34 -4.70 -16.73
CA LYS A 53 -4.06 -4.71 -17.44
C LYS A 53 -3.25 -3.45 -17.23
N ARG A 54 -3.86 -2.43 -16.60
CA ARG A 54 -3.16 -1.22 -16.21
C ARG A 54 -2.12 -1.56 -15.14
N SER A 55 -0.97 -0.88 -15.18
CA SER A 55 0.06 -1.06 -14.16
C SER A 55 -0.47 -0.63 -12.78
N ASP A 56 0.06 -1.21 -11.69
CA ASP A 56 -0.34 -0.86 -10.32
C ASP A 56 -0.23 0.66 -10.03
N ARG A 57 0.67 1.34 -10.76
CA ARG A 57 0.82 2.81 -10.74
C ARG A 57 -0.40 3.55 -11.27
N ALA A 58 -1.09 3.01 -12.27
CA ALA A 58 -2.29 3.60 -12.86
C ALA A 58 -3.55 3.36 -12.00
N LEU A 59 -3.47 2.47 -11.01
CA LEU A 59 -4.56 2.16 -10.07
C LEU A 59 -4.40 2.88 -8.72
N ARG A 60 -3.52 3.89 -8.66
CA ARG A 60 -3.18 4.62 -7.44
C ARG A 60 -4.31 5.57 -7.02
N ILE A 61 -4.68 5.50 -5.75
CA ILE A 61 -5.53 6.51 -5.10
C ILE A 61 -4.62 7.52 -4.41
N GLU A 62 -4.63 8.77 -4.88
CA GLU A 62 -3.75 9.84 -4.43
C GLU A 62 -4.40 10.67 -3.32
N ARG A 63 -3.60 11.33 -2.47
CA ARG A 63 -4.12 12.19 -1.39
C ARG A 63 -5.05 13.28 -1.93
N ARG A 64 -4.75 13.86 -3.09
CA ARG A 64 -5.59 14.89 -3.72
C ARG A 64 -7.00 14.41 -4.07
N ASN A 65 -7.19 13.11 -4.32
CA ASN A 65 -8.53 12.58 -4.57
C ASN A 65 -9.45 12.86 -3.36
N LEU A 66 -8.91 12.91 -2.13
CA LEU A 66 -9.67 13.19 -0.91
C LEU A 66 -10.23 14.62 -0.85
N LYS A 67 -9.57 15.61 -1.46
CA LYS A 67 -9.98 17.04 -1.40
C LYS A 67 -11.38 17.27 -1.95
N HIS A 68 -11.73 16.52 -2.99
CA HIS A 68 -13.01 16.63 -3.69
C HIS A 68 -13.85 15.35 -3.58
N PHE A 69 -13.39 14.37 -2.79
CA PHE A 69 -14.10 13.11 -2.63
C PHE A 69 -15.44 13.35 -1.93
N ARG A 70 -16.53 13.10 -2.66
CA ARG A 70 -17.88 13.05 -2.12
C ARG A 70 -18.36 11.61 -2.19
N PRO A 71 -18.50 10.91 -1.05
CA PRO A 71 -18.83 9.49 -1.04
C PRO A 71 -20.12 9.23 -1.81
N SER A 72 -20.02 8.35 -2.81
CA SER A 72 -21.16 7.78 -3.53
C SER A 72 -20.69 6.46 -4.14
N ALA A 73 -21.62 5.56 -4.47
CA ALA A 73 -21.22 4.30 -5.10
C ALA A 73 -20.45 4.52 -6.41
N ALA A 74 -20.85 5.52 -7.19
CA ALA A 74 -20.15 5.92 -8.41
C ALA A 74 -18.76 6.50 -8.11
N ALA A 75 -18.62 7.38 -7.11
CA ALA A 75 -17.32 7.92 -6.73
C ALA A 75 -16.37 6.83 -6.19
N LEU A 76 -16.89 5.86 -5.44
CA LEU A 76 -16.11 4.73 -4.97
C LEU A 76 -15.62 3.85 -6.11
N LEU A 77 -16.52 3.48 -7.03
CA LEU A 77 -16.12 2.71 -8.22
C LEU A 77 -15.14 3.49 -9.10
N LEU A 78 -15.28 4.81 -9.22
CA LEU A 78 -14.34 5.65 -9.95
C LEU A 78 -12.94 5.63 -9.31
N VAL A 79 -12.87 5.81 -7.99
CA VAL A 79 -11.61 5.78 -7.21
C VAL A 79 -10.99 4.38 -7.23
N LEU A 80 -11.80 3.33 -7.32
CA LEU A 80 -11.35 1.94 -7.49
C LEU A 80 -11.14 1.56 -8.96
N HIS A 81 -11.13 2.55 -9.88
CA HIS A 81 -10.84 2.37 -11.30
C HIS A 81 -11.79 1.39 -12.03
N HIS A 82 -13.04 1.31 -11.60
CA HIS A 82 -14.13 0.56 -12.24
C HIS A 82 -15.07 1.50 -13.03
N GLU A 83 -14.50 2.31 -13.93
CA GLU A 83 -15.23 3.41 -14.60
C GLU A 83 -16.35 2.91 -15.52
N TYR A 84 -16.24 1.67 -15.98
CA TYR A 84 -17.22 1.02 -16.87
C TYR A 84 -18.61 0.83 -16.23
N PHE A 85 -18.74 0.90 -14.90
CA PHE A 85 -20.04 0.81 -14.21
C PHE A 85 -20.71 2.15 -13.91
N LEU A 86 -20.12 3.27 -14.33
CA LEU A 86 -20.60 4.62 -14.01
C LEU A 86 -21.78 5.10 -14.88
N LEU A 87 -22.38 4.20 -15.67
CA LEU A 87 -23.49 4.51 -16.56
C LEU A 87 -24.77 4.93 -15.83
N ASN A 88 -25.00 4.42 -14.61
CA ASN A 88 -26.20 4.70 -13.84
C ASN A 88 -25.96 4.49 -12.34
N ARG A 89 -26.65 5.27 -11.49
CA ARG A 89 -26.55 5.16 -10.04
C ARG A 89 -26.93 3.77 -9.49
N GLN A 90 -27.97 3.14 -10.05
CA GLN A 90 -28.38 1.80 -9.65
C GLN A 90 -27.32 0.77 -10.05
N ILE A 91 -26.80 0.87 -11.27
CA ILE A 91 -25.73 -0.02 -11.75
C ILE A 91 -24.49 0.10 -10.87
N ALA A 92 -24.11 1.33 -10.50
CA ALA A 92 -22.97 1.58 -9.63
C ALA A 92 -23.18 0.99 -8.22
N LEU A 93 -24.36 1.14 -7.63
CA LEU A 93 -24.66 0.52 -6.32
C LEU A 93 -24.61 -1.01 -6.38
N GLU A 94 -25.24 -1.58 -7.40
CA GLU A 94 -25.29 -3.02 -7.64
C GLU A 94 -23.90 -3.63 -7.90
N ALA A 95 -23.08 -2.93 -8.68
CA ALA A 95 -21.70 -3.33 -8.95
C ALA A 95 -20.79 -3.18 -7.71
N LEU A 96 -20.96 -2.11 -6.92
CA LEU A 96 -20.23 -1.93 -5.67
C LEU A 96 -20.56 -3.03 -4.67
N GLU A 97 -21.84 -3.41 -4.57
CA GLU A 97 -22.27 -4.55 -3.75
C GLU A 97 -21.60 -5.85 -4.20
N ALA A 98 -21.59 -6.13 -5.51
CA ALA A 98 -20.92 -7.31 -6.06
C ALA A 98 -19.41 -7.30 -5.78
N LEU A 99 -18.75 -6.16 -6.01
CA LEU A 99 -17.32 -5.95 -5.76
C LEU A 99 -16.97 -6.27 -4.30
N PHE A 100 -17.65 -5.62 -3.35
CA PHE A 100 -17.32 -5.74 -1.93
C PHE A 100 -17.61 -7.14 -1.36
N LYS A 101 -18.68 -7.80 -1.81
CA LYS A 101 -19.08 -9.12 -1.30
C LYS A 101 -18.28 -10.28 -1.89
N ASN A 102 -17.92 -10.19 -3.17
CA ASN A 102 -17.46 -11.36 -3.95
C ASN A 102 -16.01 -11.26 -4.42
N HIS A 103 -15.40 -10.05 -4.44
CA HIS A 103 -14.07 -9.83 -5.00
C HIS A 103 -13.11 -9.26 -3.95
N ILE A 104 -11.83 -9.29 -4.28
CA ILE A 104 -10.77 -8.67 -3.50
C ILE A 104 -10.62 -7.24 -4.00
N VAL A 105 -10.82 -6.26 -3.12
CA VAL A 105 -10.72 -4.83 -3.48
C VAL A 105 -9.26 -4.40 -3.38
N LEU A 106 -8.66 -4.05 -4.52
CA LEU A 106 -7.32 -3.45 -4.55
C LEU A 106 -7.38 -2.00 -4.07
N LEU A 107 -6.56 -1.68 -3.06
CA LEU A 107 -6.46 -0.36 -2.45
C LEU A 107 -5.00 0.11 -2.54
N SER A 108 -4.65 0.65 -3.71
CA SER A 108 -3.31 1.16 -4.00
C SER A 108 -3.13 2.59 -3.49
N CYS A 109 -3.07 2.76 -2.17
CA CYS A 109 -2.83 4.05 -1.54
C CYS A 109 -2.25 3.96 -0.13
N GLY A 110 -1.51 4.98 0.30
CA GLY A 110 -0.90 4.98 1.63
C GLY A 110 -1.90 4.82 2.78
N PRO A 111 -1.45 4.38 3.96
CA PRO A 111 -2.31 4.05 5.09
C PRO A 111 -3.20 5.21 5.56
N PHE A 112 -2.66 6.43 5.60
CA PHE A 112 -3.47 7.61 5.90
C PHE A 112 -4.57 7.84 4.87
N VAL A 113 -4.25 7.78 3.57
CA VAL A 113 -5.22 8.00 2.49
C VAL A 113 -6.34 6.98 2.58
N LEU A 114 -5.99 5.71 2.78
CA LEU A 114 -6.96 4.65 2.90
C LEU A 114 -7.87 4.87 4.11
N LYS A 115 -7.30 5.19 5.28
CA LYS A 115 -8.07 5.45 6.49
C LYS A 115 -9.03 6.63 6.28
N SER A 116 -8.54 7.76 5.76
CA SER A 116 -9.35 8.96 5.51
C SER A 116 -10.44 8.72 4.47
N LEU A 117 -10.15 7.95 3.42
CA LEU A 117 -11.13 7.55 2.42
C LEU A 117 -12.27 6.74 3.06
N LEU A 118 -11.93 5.71 3.85
CA LEU A 118 -12.92 4.86 4.49
C LEU A 118 -13.73 5.62 5.56
N GLU A 119 -13.09 6.50 6.34
CA GLU A 119 -13.79 7.38 7.30
C GLU A 119 -14.76 8.35 6.59
N ALA A 120 -14.36 8.91 5.45
CA ALA A 120 -15.25 9.74 4.64
C ALA A 120 -16.46 8.93 4.14
N VAL A 121 -16.25 7.68 3.71
CA VAL A 121 -17.35 6.77 3.33
C VAL A 121 -18.25 6.48 4.52
N GLU A 122 -17.70 6.16 5.69
CA GLU A 122 -18.48 5.88 6.90
C GLU A 122 -19.40 7.04 7.28
N GLN A 123 -18.93 8.29 7.15
CA GLN A 123 -19.71 9.49 7.47
C GLN A 123 -20.89 9.75 6.54
N HIS A 124 -20.94 9.09 5.37
CA HIS A 124 -22.06 9.21 4.44
C HIS A 124 -23.25 8.33 4.87
N GLU A 125 -24.48 8.82 4.72
CA GLU A 125 -25.72 8.18 5.21
C GLU A 125 -25.85 6.69 4.83
N SER A 126 -25.48 6.33 3.60
CA SER A 126 -25.48 4.94 3.12
C SER A 126 -24.11 4.26 3.15
N GLY A 127 -23.05 5.01 3.45
CA GLY A 127 -21.68 4.51 3.28
C GLY A 127 -21.27 3.51 4.35
N GLY A 128 -21.71 3.69 5.60
CA GLY A 128 -21.55 2.66 6.63
C GLY A 128 -22.14 1.31 6.21
N HIS A 129 -23.28 1.29 5.49
CA HIS A 129 -23.85 0.05 4.97
C HIS A 129 -22.97 -0.59 3.88
N TRP A 130 -22.38 0.21 2.98
CA TRP A 130 -21.46 -0.31 1.97
C TRP A 130 -20.24 -0.96 2.61
N LEU A 131 -19.65 -0.35 3.64
CA LEU A 131 -18.48 -0.92 4.33
C LEU A 131 -18.79 -2.27 4.99
N THR A 132 -20.04 -2.53 5.39
CA THR A 132 -20.43 -3.85 5.89
C THR A 132 -20.34 -4.97 4.86
N TRP A 133 -20.35 -4.64 3.57
CA TRP A 133 -20.21 -5.62 2.50
C TRP A 133 -18.75 -5.99 2.25
N LEU A 134 -17.79 -5.15 2.64
CA LEU A 134 -16.38 -5.30 2.32
C LEU A 134 -15.82 -6.58 2.96
N ARG A 135 -15.56 -7.59 2.12
CA ARG A 135 -15.15 -8.91 2.58
C ARG A 135 -13.65 -9.15 2.50
N ALA A 136 -13.01 -8.69 1.43
CA ALA A 136 -11.60 -8.92 1.19
C ALA A 136 -10.95 -7.68 0.58
N ILE A 137 -9.75 -7.36 1.07
CA ILE A 137 -8.95 -6.24 0.56
C ILE A 137 -7.55 -6.70 0.19
N GLU A 138 -6.97 -6.04 -0.81
CA GLU A 138 -5.57 -6.13 -1.16
C GLU A 138 -4.92 -4.75 -0.98
N LEU A 139 -3.88 -4.68 -0.16
CA LEU A 139 -3.12 -3.46 0.07
C LEU A 139 -1.82 -3.57 -0.72
N ASP A 140 -1.68 -2.81 -1.80
CA ASP A 140 -0.41 -2.70 -2.52
C ASP A 140 -0.04 -1.23 -2.73
N TRP A 141 0.82 -0.74 -1.84
CA TRP A 141 1.19 0.66 -1.77
C TRP A 141 2.40 0.92 -2.65
N VAL A 142 2.10 1.38 -3.87
CA VAL A 142 3.09 1.70 -4.89
C VAL A 142 4.04 2.79 -4.41
N THR A 143 3.49 3.88 -3.84
CA THR A 143 4.25 5.01 -3.33
C THR A 143 4.68 4.76 -1.88
N PHE A 144 5.99 4.60 -1.65
CA PHE A 144 6.54 4.60 -0.30
C PHE A 144 6.84 6.05 0.13
N PRO A 145 6.30 6.52 1.26
CA PRO A 145 6.50 7.90 1.70
C PRO A 145 7.99 8.25 1.84
N ASN A 146 8.36 9.46 1.40
CA ASN A 146 9.73 9.93 1.57
C ASN A 146 10.00 10.22 3.06
N LEU A 147 10.60 9.23 3.75
CA LEU A 147 10.88 9.36 5.18
C LEU A 147 11.81 10.54 5.49
N ARG A 148 12.60 11.07 4.57
CA ARG A 148 13.45 12.23 4.87
C ARG A 148 12.62 13.45 5.28
N MET A 149 11.44 13.59 4.67
CA MET A 149 10.47 14.66 4.88
C MET A 149 9.37 14.25 5.87
N TYR A 150 9.58 13.18 6.63
CA TYR A 150 8.61 12.66 7.58
C TYR A 150 9.04 12.89 9.04
N PRO A 151 8.14 13.34 9.93
CA PRO A 151 6.81 13.88 9.62
C PRO A 151 6.91 15.19 8.84
N PRO A 152 5.90 15.56 8.03
CA PRO A 152 5.86 16.86 7.37
C PRO A 152 5.99 17.98 8.41
N ASP A 153 7.01 18.82 8.25
CA ASP A 153 7.24 19.93 9.15
C ASP A 153 6.14 20.98 8.95
N ARG A 154 5.49 21.34 10.05
CA ARG A 154 4.33 22.25 10.11
C ARG A 154 4.67 23.60 10.69
N THR A 155 5.87 23.73 11.25
CA THR A 155 6.15 24.81 12.20
C THR A 155 6.37 26.15 11.53
N GLN A 156 6.62 26.17 10.22
CA GLN A 156 6.67 27.41 9.46
C GLN A 156 6.08 27.10 8.08
N GLY A 157 4.97 27.73 7.70
CA GLY A 157 4.52 27.77 6.31
C GLY A 157 5.49 28.57 5.43
N ARG A 158 6.78 28.21 5.47
CA ARG A 158 7.77 28.63 4.49
C ARG A 158 7.53 27.75 3.29
N ASP A 159 7.19 28.40 2.18
CA ASP A 159 7.16 27.76 0.88
C ASP A 159 8.45 26.94 0.71
N GLU A 160 8.29 25.69 0.29
CA GLU A 160 9.36 24.73 0.04
C GLU A 160 10.27 25.15 -1.13
N TRP A 161 10.18 26.40 -1.60
CA TRP A 161 11.01 27.04 -2.62
C TRP A 161 12.14 27.90 -2.02
N TRP A 162 12.44 27.76 -0.73
CA TRP A 162 13.48 28.56 -0.08
C TRP A 162 14.89 28.33 -0.66
N PHE A 163 15.16 27.19 -1.31
CA PHE A 163 16.41 26.97 -2.03
C PHE A 163 16.46 27.75 -3.35
N GLU A 164 15.34 27.94 -4.05
CA GLU A 164 15.31 28.81 -5.23
C GLU A 164 15.37 30.29 -4.85
N ALA A 165 14.72 30.69 -3.76
CA ALA A 165 14.79 32.07 -3.26
C ALA A 165 16.16 32.46 -2.67
N ALA A 166 17.00 31.48 -2.30
CA ALA A 166 18.36 31.70 -1.82
C ALA A 166 19.40 31.75 -2.95
N ASP A 167 19.07 31.19 -4.13
CA ASP A 167 19.95 31.10 -5.30
C ASP A 167 19.59 32.10 -6.41
N GLU A 168 18.86 33.19 -6.09
CA GLU A 168 18.65 34.31 -7.03
C GLU A 168 19.98 34.98 -7.48
N GLU A 169 21.12 34.69 -6.83
CA GLU A 169 22.47 35.10 -7.28
C GLU A 169 23.09 34.17 -8.35
N PHE A 170 22.55 32.98 -8.59
CA PHE A 170 23.07 31.99 -9.56
C PHE A 170 22.17 31.71 -10.77
N ASP A 171 21.02 32.40 -10.87
CA ASP A 171 19.95 32.19 -11.86
C ASP A 171 20.25 32.67 -13.30
N ASN A 172 21.51 32.63 -13.74
CA ASN A 172 21.89 32.89 -15.14
C ASN A 172 22.47 31.66 -15.86
N GLU A 173 22.47 30.48 -15.25
CA GLU A 173 22.72 29.22 -15.96
C GLU A 173 21.44 28.39 -16.04
N GLU A 174 20.75 28.48 -17.19
CA GLU A 174 19.76 27.49 -17.61
C GLU A 174 20.44 26.12 -17.64
N PHE A 175 20.26 25.33 -16.58
CA PHE A 175 20.58 23.92 -16.62
C PHE A 175 19.51 23.22 -17.45
N ASP A 176 19.89 22.85 -18.67
CA ASP A 176 19.07 22.06 -19.58
C ASP A 176 18.80 20.68 -18.93
N VAL A 177 17.65 20.57 -18.25
CA VAL A 177 17.23 19.42 -17.43
C VAL A 177 17.11 18.14 -18.29
N ASP A 178 17.04 18.30 -19.61
CA ASP A 178 17.03 17.23 -20.60
C ASP A 178 18.35 16.44 -20.66
N TYR A 179 19.46 16.99 -20.16
CA TYR A 179 20.77 16.32 -20.20
C TYR A 179 21.09 15.45 -18.96
N LEU A 180 20.39 15.62 -17.83
CA LEU A 180 20.65 14.91 -16.57
C LEU A 180 19.69 13.72 -16.32
N ARG A 181 18.56 13.64 -17.03
CA ARG A 181 17.66 12.49 -16.99
C ARG A 181 17.72 11.72 -18.30
N GLY A 182 18.60 10.72 -18.33
CA GLY A 182 18.54 9.66 -19.34
C GLY A 182 17.14 9.03 -19.37
N ALA A 183 16.41 9.32 -20.46
CA ALA A 183 15.22 8.67 -20.99
C ALA A 183 14.63 7.48 -20.19
N ALA A 184 13.43 7.70 -19.63
CA ALA A 184 12.25 6.79 -19.65
C ALA A 184 11.23 7.17 -18.55
N TYR A 185 10.79 8.43 -18.50
CA TYR A 185 9.67 8.85 -17.63
C TYR A 185 8.42 9.08 -18.48
N ASP A 186 7.77 7.99 -18.88
CA ASP A 186 6.45 8.00 -19.54
C ASP A 186 5.36 8.04 -18.45
N SER A 187 5.22 9.17 -17.75
CA SER A 187 4.09 9.39 -16.84
C SER A 187 3.22 10.52 -17.36
N HIS A 188 2.11 10.13 -17.99
CA HIS A 188 0.89 10.87 -18.28
C HIS A 188 0.87 12.36 -17.86
N TYR A 189 1.19 13.24 -18.81
CA TYR A 189 0.72 14.61 -18.81
C TYR A 189 -0.76 14.61 -19.17
N ASP A 190 -1.65 14.71 -18.17
CA ASP A 190 -2.97 15.31 -18.44
C ASP A 190 -2.81 16.82 -18.27
N GLU A 191 -2.64 17.49 -19.40
CA GLU A 191 -2.46 18.93 -19.58
C GLU A 191 -3.67 19.75 -19.10
N HIS A 192 -4.72 19.09 -18.60
CA HIS A 192 -5.96 19.71 -18.11
C HIS A 192 -6.16 19.63 -16.59
N ASP A 193 -5.14 19.23 -15.84
CA ASP A 193 -5.15 19.32 -14.37
C ASP A 193 -4.90 20.78 -13.93
N HIS A 194 -6.00 21.53 -13.76
CA HIS A 194 -6.00 22.98 -13.54
C HIS A 194 -5.50 23.44 -12.14
N THR A 195 -4.67 22.66 -11.46
CA THR A 195 -4.10 22.99 -10.15
C THR A 195 -2.58 22.86 -10.13
N GLY A 196 -1.88 23.68 -10.91
CA GLY A 196 -0.42 23.89 -10.75
C GLY A 196 0.46 22.69 -11.11
N GLY A 197 1.79 22.91 -11.13
CA GLY A 197 2.77 21.93 -11.61
C GLY A 197 2.81 20.60 -10.83
N TYR A 198 3.39 19.58 -11.46
CA TYR A 198 3.83 18.27 -10.93
C TYR A 198 3.34 17.93 -9.50
N TYR A 199 2.08 17.49 -9.37
CA TYR A 199 1.59 16.94 -8.10
C TYR A 199 2.30 15.62 -7.77
N ASP A 200 2.99 15.57 -6.63
CA ASP A 200 3.62 14.36 -6.11
C ASP A 200 3.16 14.10 -4.67
N ASP A 201 2.55 12.94 -4.47
CA ASP A 201 1.97 12.45 -3.21
C ASP A 201 3.01 12.31 -2.07
N ASN A 202 4.30 12.45 -2.39
CA ASN A 202 5.41 12.46 -1.43
C ASN A 202 5.79 13.86 -0.92
N PHE A 203 5.27 14.93 -1.52
CA PHE A 203 5.61 16.31 -1.16
C PHE A 203 4.43 16.98 -0.44
N TYR A 204 4.74 17.71 0.63
CA TYR A 204 3.76 18.17 1.60
C TYR A 204 3.51 19.67 1.46
N ASP A 205 2.58 20.05 0.59
CA ASP A 205 2.21 21.46 0.45
C ASP A 205 1.51 21.99 1.73
N PRO A 206 2.00 23.09 2.35
CA PRO A 206 1.36 23.73 3.50
C PRO A 206 -0.11 24.11 3.28
N SER A 207 -0.50 24.41 2.03
CA SER A 207 -1.88 24.79 1.66
C SER A 207 -2.87 23.61 1.73
N ASP A 208 -2.37 22.38 1.73
CA ASP A 208 -3.16 21.14 1.75
C ASP A 208 -3.06 20.40 3.10
N ALA A 209 -2.87 21.13 4.20
CA ALA A 209 -2.70 20.57 5.55
C ALA A 209 -3.79 19.56 5.99
N ALA A 210 -4.99 19.63 5.42
CA ALA A 210 -6.10 18.70 5.68
C ALA A 210 -5.91 17.31 5.03
N LEU A 211 -5.01 17.17 4.05
CA LEU A 211 -4.69 15.92 3.35
C LEU A 211 -3.59 15.10 4.05
N TYR A 212 -3.17 15.52 5.25
CA TYR A 212 -2.07 14.92 6.00
C TYR A 212 -2.41 14.70 7.48
N PRO A 213 -1.82 13.67 8.14
CA PRO A 213 -2.07 13.37 9.55
C PRO A 213 -1.80 14.56 10.46
N ALA A 214 -2.64 14.77 11.48
CA ALA A 214 -2.47 15.88 12.41
C ALA A 214 -1.33 15.65 13.42
N TYR A 215 -0.09 16.02 13.08
CA TYR A 215 1.05 16.01 14.01
C TYR A 215 0.88 17.06 15.11
N HIS A 216 0.87 16.58 16.35
CA HIS A 216 1.06 17.39 17.53
C HIS A 216 2.48 17.09 18.00
N HIS A 217 3.42 18.01 17.79
CA HIS A 217 4.70 17.90 18.48
C HIS A 217 4.38 17.84 19.98
N GLN A 218 4.67 16.72 20.65
CA GLN A 218 4.83 16.79 22.09
C GLN A 218 5.97 17.78 22.31
N ALA A 219 5.63 18.97 22.79
CA ALA A 219 6.64 19.94 23.20
C ALA A 219 7.63 19.19 24.09
N PRO A 220 8.95 19.31 23.86
CA PRO A 220 9.94 18.60 24.66
C PRO A 220 9.59 18.82 26.12
N THR A 221 9.44 17.72 26.86
CA THR A 221 9.09 17.76 28.28
C THR A 221 10.23 18.45 29.02
N LEU A 222 10.11 19.76 29.19
CA LEU A 222 10.93 20.54 30.12
C LEU A 222 10.68 19.92 31.49
N ASN A 223 11.68 19.20 32.01
CA ASN A 223 11.60 18.61 33.33
C ASN A 223 11.46 19.76 34.35
N PRO A 224 10.28 19.93 34.98
CA PRO A 224 10.02 21.10 35.85
C PRO A 224 10.83 21.04 37.16
N ASN A 225 11.54 19.93 37.39
CA ASN A 225 12.39 19.70 38.57
C ASN A 225 13.89 19.83 38.27
N ALA A 226 14.29 20.29 37.08
CA ALA A 226 15.70 20.58 36.81
C ALA A 226 16.15 21.77 37.69
N ALA A 227 17.16 21.54 38.53
CA ALA A 227 17.66 22.56 39.45
C ALA A 227 18.31 23.71 38.66
N ALA A 228 18.00 24.95 39.02
CA ALA A 228 18.47 26.17 38.34
C ALA A 228 20.00 26.35 38.23
N ASN A 229 20.79 25.43 38.81
CA ASN A 229 22.25 25.47 38.86
C ASN A 229 22.90 24.23 38.20
N ASP A 230 22.14 23.43 37.46
CA ASP A 230 22.70 22.27 36.77
C ASP A 230 23.47 22.70 35.52
N ILE A 231 24.79 22.84 35.66
CA ILE A 231 25.73 23.21 34.59
C ILE A 231 25.83 22.13 33.49
N SER A 232 25.22 20.96 33.68
CA SER A 232 25.11 19.91 32.65
C SER A 232 24.22 20.33 31.48
N THR A 233 23.34 21.32 31.65
CA THR A 233 22.45 21.84 30.59
C THR A 233 23.11 22.90 29.71
N LEU A 234 24.38 23.27 29.97
CA LEU A 234 25.15 24.18 29.10
C LEU A 234 25.59 23.52 27.78
N PHE A 235 25.57 22.18 27.69
CA PHE A 235 25.81 21.48 26.42
C PHE A 235 24.53 21.30 25.59
N ASP A 236 23.35 21.52 26.18
CA ASP A 236 22.04 21.43 25.51
C ASP A 236 21.42 22.81 25.21
N HIS A 237 22.14 23.90 25.51
CA HIS A 237 21.75 25.25 25.09
C HIS A 237 22.79 25.79 24.12
N ASN A 238 22.54 25.66 22.82
CA ASN A 238 23.21 26.43 21.80
C ASN A 238 22.59 27.86 21.77
N PRO A 239 23.30 28.92 22.21
CA PRO A 239 22.75 30.27 22.23
C PRO A 239 22.79 30.95 20.85
N PHE A 240 23.21 30.23 19.81
CA PHE A 240 23.22 30.67 18.40
C PHE A 240 22.56 29.63 17.47
N GLN A 241 21.45 29.03 17.90
CA GLN A 241 20.74 27.99 17.13
C GLN A 241 20.05 28.50 15.85
N ASP A 242 19.98 29.81 15.64
CA ASP A 242 19.19 30.42 14.55
C ASP A 242 19.97 30.90 13.31
N ALA A 243 21.28 30.61 13.18
CA ALA A 243 22.06 31.20 12.07
C ALA A 243 22.78 30.23 11.12
N GLU A 244 23.05 28.97 11.47
CA GLU A 244 23.81 28.07 10.57
C GLU A 244 23.24 26.65 10.38
N GLU A 245 22.27 26.19 11.19
CA GLU A 245 21.58 24.89 10.95
C GLU A 245 20.43 24.98 9.94
N ILE A 246 20.01 26.20 9.57
CA ILE A 246 18.99 26.45 8.55
C ILE A 246 19.57 26.27 7.12
N TYR A 247 20.89 26.31 6.97
CA TYR A 247 21.51 26.55 5.67
C TYR A 247 21.83 25.31 4.83
N HIS A 248 21.78 24.10 5.39
CA HIS A 248 21.87 22.89 4.60
C HIS A 248 21.08 21.77 5.28
N PRO A 249 20.12 21.09 4.62
CA PRO A 249 19.80 19.73 5.01
C PRO A 249 21.06 18.92 4.69
N ALA A 250 22.00 18.89 5.63
CA ALA A 250 23.23 18.15 5.48
C ALA A 250 22.86 16.73 5.05
N ALA A 251 23.52 16.27 3.99
CA ALA A 251 23.28 15.04 3.25
C ALA A 251 23.53 13.74 4.07
N THR A 252 23.21 13.76 5.36
CA THR A 252 23.51 12.71 6.34
C THR A 252 22.30 12.49 7.26
N SER A 253 21.12 12.21 6.69
CA SER A 253 20.11 11.47 7.46
C SER A 253 20.74 10.11 7.82
N THR A 254 21.12 9.92 9.08
CA THR A 254 21.74 8.66 9.52
C THR A 254 20.72 7.52 9.39
N ALA A 255 21.18 6.27 9.27
CA ALA A 255 20.29 5.11 9.17
C ALA A 255 19.36 4.97 10.41
N GLU A 256 19.81 5.49 11.55
CA GLU A 256 19.05 5.58 12.81
C GLU A 256 17.91 6.58 12.72
N ASP A 257 18.12 7.75 12.08
CA ASP A 257 17.06 8.74 11.83
C ASP A 257 15.95 8.15 10.94
N LEU A 258 16.32 7.49 9.84
CA LEU A 258 15.34 6.87 8.93
C LEU A 258 14.54 5.72 9.59
N THR A 259 15.16 5.00 10.52
CA THR A 259 14.47 3.93 11.26
C THR A 259 13.49 4.52 12.27
N THR A 260 13.92 5.51 13.03
CA THR A 260 13.06 6.22 13.97
C THR A 260 11.86 6.83 13.24
N LYS A 261 12.08 7.42 12.06
CA LYS A 261 11.01 7.97 11.22
C LYS A 261 10.08 6.91 10.63
N LEU A 262 10.59 5.71 10.33
CA LEU A 262 9.74 4.57 9.95
C LEU A 262 8.84 4.17 11.12
N ASP A 263 9.38 4.08 12.33
CA ASP A 263 8.59 3.74 13.52
C ASP A 263 7.51 4.80 13.79
N ILE A 264 7.85 6.08 13.67
CA ILE A 264 6.86 7.18 13.77
C ILE A 264 5.78 7.02 12.69
N LEU A 265 6.14 6.71 11.45
CA LEU A 265 5.17 6.50 10.36
C LEU A 265 4.23 5.32 10.65
N VAL A 266 4.79 4.24 11.17
CA VAL A 266 4.01 3.06 11.56
C VAL A 266 3.04 3.42 12.68
N ASP A 267 3.50 4.13 13.71
CA ASP A 267 2.66 4.52 14.85
C ASP A 267 1.57 5.54 14.47
N MET A 268 1.86 6.44 13.53
CA MET A 268 0.96 7.53 13.14
C MET A 268 -0.03 7.17 12.03
N GLU A 269 0.32 6.24 11.13
CA GLU A 269 -0.52 5.92 9.97
C GLU A 269 -0.91 4.45 9.89
N VAL A 270 0.06 3.53 9.99
CA VAL A 270 -0.21 2.08 9.84
C VAL A 270 -1.04 1.57 11.01
N ALA A 271 -0.58 1.79 12.25
CA ALA A 271 -1.27 1.29 13.44
C ALA A 271 -2.71 1.84 13.55
N PRO A 272 -2.99 3.13 13.29
CA PRO A 272 -4.35 3.66 13.26
C PRO A 272 -5.23 3.06 12.16
N LEU A 273 -4.70 2.80 10.96
CA LEU A 273 -5.45 2.11 9.91
C LEU A 273 -5.90 0.72 10.37
N PHE A 274 -4.98 -0.11 10.87
CA PHE A 274 -5.33 -1.46 11.33
C PHE A 274 -6.23 -1.46 12.56
N SER A 275 -6.07 -0.47 13.44
CA SER A 275 -7.01 -0.24 14.55
C SER A 275 -8.42 0.05 14.02
N TYR A 276 -8.53 0.91 13.01
CA TYR A 276 -9.80 1.25 12.37
C TYR A 276 -10.44 0.04 11.68
N LEU A 277 -9.66 -0.73 10.90
CA LEU A 277 -10.13 -1.98 10.26
C LEU A 277 -10.58 -3.04 11.28
N SER A 278 -10.08 -2.99 12.54
CA SER A 278 -10.51 -3.89 13.61
C SER A 278 -11.90 -3.58 14.21
N THR A 279 -12.50 -2.46 13.80
CA THR A 279 -13.77 -1.95 14.31
C THR A 279 -14.94 -2.76 13.76
N LEU A 280 -15.38 -3.76 14.54
CA LEU A 280 -16.41 -4.73 14.16
C LEU A 280 -17.73 -4.14 13.64
N PRO A 281 -18.28 -3.04 14.21
CA PRO A 281 -19.52 -2.46 13.68
C PRO A 281 -19.40 -1.93 12.25
N ILE A 282 -18.19 -1.52 11.84
CA ILE A 282 -17.94 -0.90 10.53
C ILE A 282 -17.61 -1.99 9.50
N PHE A 283 -16.77 -2.95 9.88
CA PHE A 283 -16.26 -4.01 8.99
C PHE A 283 -16.63 -5.43 9.47
N PRO A 284 -17.92 -5.77 9.63
CA PRO A 284 -18.32 -7.09 10.12
C PRO A 284 -17.98 -8.23 9.17
N SER A 285 -17.89 -7.97 7.86
CA SER A 285 -17.66 -8.99 6.84
C SER A 285 -16.19 -9.13 6.43
N LEU A 286 -15.31 -8.23 6.90
CA LEU A 286 -13.90 -8.23 6.50
C LEU A 286 -13.23 -9.51 7.02
N ALA A 287 -12.94 -10.41 6.11
CA ALA A 287 -12.45 -11.75 6.40
C ALA A 287 -10.99 -11.93 5.96
N SER A 288 -10.54 -11.18 4.95
CA SER A 288 -9.25 -11.38 4.29
C SER A 288 -8.52 -10.07 4.02
N ILE A 289 -7.22 -10.06 4.32
CA ILE A 289 -6.30 -8.99 3.92
C ILE A 289 -5.14 -9.61 3.14
N THR A 290 -4.93 -9.13 1.92
CA THR A 290 -3.81 -9.52 1.06
C THR A 290 -2.76 -8.43 1.06
N LEU A 291 -1.49 -8.80 1.27
CA LEU A 291 -0.35 -7.89 1.35
C LEU A 291 0.82 -8.40 0.50
N PRO A 292 1.64 -7.52 -0.08
CA PRO A 292 2.92 -7.89 -0.63
C PRO A 292 3.98 -8.03 0.48
N LEU A 293 4.84 -9.02 0.34
CA LEU A 293 6.15 -9.06 0.98
C LEU A 293 7.21 -9.35 -0.07
N TYR A 294 8.44 -8.94 0.20
CA TYR A 294 9.51 -9.02 -0.79
C TYR A 294 10.73 -9.75 -0.25
N PHE A 295 11.36 -10.54 -1.13
CA PHE A 295 12.74 -10.98 -0.94
C PHE A 295 13.70 -10.15 -1.78
N ILE A 296 14.97 -10.14 -1.39
CA ILE A 296 16.02 -9.33 -2.02
C ILE A 296 17.11 -10.23 -2.58
N SER A 297 17.92 -9.67 -3.48
CA SER A 297 19.09 -10.40 -3.99
C SER A 297 20.09 -10.69 -2.87
N ARG A 298 20.78 -11.82 -3.01
CA ARG A 298 21.83 -12.29 -2.12
C ARG A 298 22.93 -11.27 -1.94
N GLU A 299 23.38 -10.68 -3.05
CA GLU A 299 24.39 -9.61 -3.02
C GLU A 299 23.90 -8.39 -2.23
N SER A 300 22.65 -7.95 -2.48
CA SER A 300 22.06 -6.82 -1.72
C SER A 300 21.98 -7.12 -0.23
N PHE A 301 21.62 -8.35 0.13
CA PHE A 301 21.55 -8.80 1.51
C PHE A 301 22.93 -8.74 2.18
N TYR A 302 23.95 -9.38 1.59
CA TYR A 302 25.30 -9.42 2.18
C TYR A 302 25.95 -8.03 2.23
N HIS A 303 25.81 -7.23 1.17
CA HIS A 303 26.30 -5.86 1.18
C HIS A 303 25.68 -5.05 2.32
N ARG A 304 24.36 -5.16 2.54
CA ARG A 304 23.66 -4.47 3.65
C ARG A 304 24.06 -5.03 5.01
N ARG A 305 24.16 -6.34 5.17
CA ARG A 305 24.61 -6.99 6.42
C ARG A 305 26.00 -6.48 6.83
N ASN A 306 26.91 -6.32 5.87
CA ASN A 306 28.28 -5.87 6.12
C ASN A 306 28.38 -4.35 6.33
N SER A 307 27.67 -3.56 5.51
CA SER A 307 27.73 -2.10 5.58
C SER A 307 26.88 -1.51 6.70
N ARG A 308 25.79 -2.18 7.09
CA ARG A 308 24.79 -1.72 8.06
C ARG A 308 24.24 -2.90 8.89
N PRO A 309 25.01 -3.41 9.86
CA PRO A 309 24.54 -4.47 10.76
C PRO A 309 23.22 -4.08 11.43
N GLY A 310 22.24 -5.01 11.44
CA GLY A 310 20.89 -4.76 11.95
C GLY A 310 19.90 -4.17 10.94
N TYR A 311 20.36 -3.73 9.76
CA TYR A 311 19.53 -3.15 8.69
C TYR A 311 19.69 -3.90 7.37
N THR A 312 19.60 -5.23 7.46
CA THR A 312 19.79 -6.15 6.32
C THR A 312 18.74 -5.96 5.24
N LEU A 313 17.48 -5.71 5.62
CA LEU A 313 16.38 -5.48 4.69
C LEU A 313 16.29 -4.00 4.24
N PRO A 314 15.93 -3.73 2.97
CA PRO A 314 15.61 -2.40 2.50
C PRO A 314 14.45 -1.78 3.29
N LEU A 315 14.44 -0.45 3.36
CA LEU A 315 13.46 0.32 4.14
C LEU A 315 12.00 0.02 3.73
N LYS A 316 11.69 -0.06 2.43
CA LYS A 316 10.34 -0.42 1.95
C LYS A 316 9.96 -1.85 2.33
N VAL A 317 10.91 -2.79 2.35
CA VAL A 317 10.64 -4.18 2.80
C VAL A 317 10.37 -4.20 4.29
N ARG A 318 11.17 -3.48 5.10
CA ARG A 318 10.92 -3.32 6.54
C ARG A 318 9.54 -2.72 6.81
N TYR A 319 9.15 -1.71 6.06
CA TYR A 319 7.81 -1.12 6.15
C TYR A 319 6.71 -2.16 5.93
N TRP A 320 6.80 -2.97 4.87
CA TRP A 320 5.83 -4.05 4.64
C TRP A 320 5.87 -5.14 5.72
N VAL A 321 7.02 -5.40 6.34
CA VAL A 321 7.11 -6.25 7.53
C VAL A 321 6.27 -5.69 8.68
N HIS A 322 6.31 -4.38 8.94
CA HIS A 322 5.43 -3.75 9.94
C HIS A 322 3.94 -3.87 9.56
N VAL A 323 3.59 -3.64 8.29
CA VAL A 323 2.21 -3.78 7.79
C VAL A 323 1.70 -5.22 7.97
N ALA A 324 2.51 -6.21 7.58
CA ALA A 324 2.21 -7.62 7.75
C ALA A 324 2.02 -7.97 9.23
N PHE A 325 2.92 -7.51 10.11
CA PHE A 325 2.78 -7.68 11.55
C PHE A 325 1.42 -7.16 12.07
N HIS A 326 0.95 -5.99 11.62
CA HIS A 326 -0.36 -5.47 12.02
C HIS A 326 -1.53 -6.29 11.46
N ALA A 327 -1.44 -6.83 10.24
CA ALA A 327 -2.44 -7.76 9.72
C ALA A 327 -2.49 -9.06 10.52
N PHE A 328 -1.33 -9.62 10.89
CA PHE A 328 -1.27 -10.79 11.77
C PHE A 328 -1.88 -10.51 13.14
N LYS A 329 -1.72 -9.32 13.71
CA LYS A 329 -2.44 -8.94 14.95
C LYS A 329 -3.95 -9.03 14.79
N LEU A 330 -4.52 -8.61 13.67
CA LEU A 330 -5.95 -8.75 13.40
C LEU A 330 -6.36 -10.22 13.29
N LEU A 331 -5.56 -11.04 12.62
CA LEU A 331 -5.78 -12.47 12.51
C LEU A 331 -5.77 -13.11 13.91
N HIS A 332 -4.74 -12.87 14.71
CA HIS A 332 -4.66 -13.35 16.10
C HIS A 332 -5.83 -12.88 16.97
N ALA A 333 -6.34 -11.67 16.76
CA ALA A 333 -7.48 -11.12 17.49
C ALA A 333 -8.85 -11.66 17.01
N ASN A 334 -8.92 -12.60 16.06
CA ASN A 334 -10.15 -13.10 15.43
C ASN A 334 -10.96 -11.98 14.75
N LYS A 335 -10.29 -10.94 14.24
CA LYS A 335 -10.96 -9.85 13.52
C LYS A 335 -11.10 -10.15 12.03
N ILE A 336 -10.18 -10.94 11.50
CA ILE A 336 -10.18 -11.49 10.16
C ILE A 336 -9.93 -13.00 10.24
N THR A 337 -10.27 -13.73 9.19
CA THR A 337 -10.11 -15.20 9.12
C THR A 337 -8.81 -15.60 8.45
N GLU A 338 -8.29 -14.78 7.53
CA GLU A 338 -7.09 -15.08 6.78
C GLU A 338 -6.24 -13.84 6.50
N VAL A 339 -4.92 -14.04 6.40
CA VAL A 339 -3.95 -13.08 5.86
C VAL A 339 -3.26 -13.75 4.68
N ARG A 340 -3.30 -13.12 3.52
CA ARG A 340 -2.60 -13.59 2.31
C ARG A 340 -1.36 -12.76 2.08
N ILE A 341 -0.24 -13.41 1.86
CA ILE A 341 1.03 -12.77 1.51
C ILE A 341 1.36 -13.16 0.07
N LYS A 342 1.52 -12.16 -0.79
CA LYS A 342 2.18 -12.29 -2.10
C LYS A 342 3.67 -12.05 -1.88
N TYR A 343 4.45 -13.12 -1.77
CA TYR A 343 5.90 -13.06 -1.55
C TYR A 343 6.62 -13.08 -2.90
N MET A 344 7.14 -11.93 -3.30
CA MET A 344 7.66 -11.71 -4.65
C MET A 344 9.06 -11.11 -4.62
N PRO A 345 9.85 -11.26 -5.71
CA PRO A 345 11.15 -10.63 -5.80
C PRO A 345 11.02 -9.09 -5.79
N TRP A 346 11.89 -8.44 -5.03
CA TRP A 346 11.94 -6.97 -4.97
C TRP A 346 12.31 -6.32 -6.31
N ASP A 347 13.23 -6.93 -7.04
CA ASP A 347 13.71 -6.49 -8.34
C ASP A 347 14.20 -7.69 -9.16
N ILE A 348 14.64 -7.43 -10.40
CA ILE A 348 15.16 -8.44 -11.32
C ILE A 348 16.34 -9.20 -10.69
N TRP A 349 17.18 -8.52 -9.91
CA TRP A 349 18.33 -9.15 -9.26
C TRP A 349 17.89 -10.12 -8.17
N ALA A 350 16.84 -9.78 -7.43
CA ALA A 350 16.21 -10.67 -6.46
C ALA A 350 15.62 -11.91 -7.15
N SER A 351 15.16 -11.81 -8.40
CA SER A 351 14.74 -12.99 -9.17
C SER A 351 15.90 -13.85 -9.67
N MET A 352 17.06 -13.26 -9.95
CA MET A 352 18.19 -13.98 -10.57
C MET A 352 19.11 -14.65 -9.55
N ASP A 353 19.35 -14.01 -8.40
CA ASP A 353 20.26 -14.48 -7.37
C ASP A 353 19.71 -14.15 -5.99
N SER A 354 18.64 -14.84 -5.59
CA SER A 354 18.02 -14.71 -4.27
C SER A 354 18.74 -15.54 -3.20
N CYS A 355 18.64 -15.10 -1.94
CA CYS A 355 18.80 -16.01 -0.79
C CYS A 355 17.62 -16.97 -0.67
N ASP A 356 16.46 -16.55 -1.15
CA ASP A 356 15.20 -17.28 -1.11
C ASP A 356 15.07 -18.30 -2.24
N ASP A 357 14.65 -19.52 -1.90
CA ASP A 357 14.32 -20.58 -2.85
C ASP A 357 12.82 -20.88 -2.77
N PRO A 358 11.99 -20.27 -3.66
CA PRO A 358 10.54 -20.44 -3.62
C PRO A 358 10.10 -21.90 -3.65
N HIS A 359 10.81 -22.75 -4.41
CA HIS A 359 10.50 -24.17 -4.47
C HIS A 359 10.69 -24.86 -3.13
N ARG A 360 11.83 -24.61 -2.49
CA ARG A 360 12.14 -25.15 -1.16
C ARG A 360 11.19 -24.63 -0.10
N MET A 361 10.80 -23.35 -0.17
CA MET A 361 9.83 -22.76 0.76
C MET A 361 8.43 -23.38 0.63
N VAL A 362 8.02 -23.85 -0.56
CA VAL A 362 6.77 -24.62 -0.73
C VAL A 362 6.85 -25.96 -0.01
N GLU A 363 7.99 -26.65 -0.09
CA GLU A 363 8.19 -27.98 0.48
C GLU A 363 8.41 -27.94 2.00
N GLN A 364 9.24 -27.00 2.47
CA GLN A 364 9.73 -26.95 3.84
C GLN A 364 9.05 -25.88 4.69
N GLY A 365 8.23 -25.02 4.07
CA GLY A 365 7.44 -24.00 4.74
C GLY A 365 8.20 -22.71 5.07
N VAL A 366 7.43 -21.70 5.51
CA VAL A 366 7.91 -20.34 5.82
C VAL A 366 8.17 -20.09 7.31
N TRP A 367 8.23 -21.16 8.11
CA TRP A 367 8.34 -21.05 9.57
C TRP A 367 9.79 -21.04 10.08
N PHE A 368 10.72 -21.62 9.32
CA PHE A 368 12.15 -21.68 9.64
C PHE A 368 12.41 -22.18 11.08
N ASN A 369 12.04 -23.44 11.33
CA ASN A 369 11.97 -24.05 12.66
C ASN A 369 13.11 -25.05 12.96
N ASP A 370 13.87 -25.46 11.95
CA ASP A 370 14.89 -26.49 12.08
C ASP A 370 16.24 -25.79 12.35
N PRO A 371 16.78 -25.83 13.59
CA PRO A 371 18.03 -25.14 13.90
C PRO A 371 19.23 -25.64 13.09
N ASP A 372 19.20 -26.90 12.63
CA ASP A 372 20.30 -27.50 11.88
C ASP A 372 20.28 -27.03 10.42
N MET A 373 19.07 -26.83 9.85
CA MET A 373 18.89 -26.34 8.47
C MET A 373 18.83 -24.80 8.38
N ASP A 374 18.20 -24.16 9.36
CA ASP A 374 17.86 -22.72 9.38
C ASP A 374 18.85 -21.87 10.19
N GLY A 375 19.78 -22.50 10.90
CA GLY A 375 20.80 -21.86 11.74
C GLY A 375 22.02 -21.36 10.96
N GLU A 376 22.97 -20.79 11.68
CA GLU A 376 24.24 -20.29 11.10
C GLU A 376 25.02 -21.46 10.47
N GLY A 377 25.38 -21.32 9.18
CA GLY A 377 26.00 -22.38 8.39
C GLY A 377 25.03 -23.45 7.85
N GLY A 378 23.72 -23.31 8.08
CA GLY A 378 22.68 -24.18 7.54
C GLY A 378 22.32 -23.85 6.08
N GLU A 379 21.66 -24.79 5.39
CA GLU A 379 21.30 -24.65 3.96
C GLU A 379 20.27 -23.53 3.69
N ARG A 380 19.55 -23.09 4.74
CA ARG A 380 18.52 -22.05 4.69
C ARG A 380 18.94 -20.80 5.46
N GLU A 381 20.24 -20.65 5.73
CA GLU A 381 20.79 -19.42 6.29
C GLU A 381 20.42 -18.25 5.36
N HIS A 382 19.66 -17.29 5.89
CA HIS A 382 19.12 -16.11 5.17
C HIS A 382 17.94 -16.33 4.24
N GLU A 383 17.38 -17.54 4.18
CA GLU A 383 16.09 -17.73 3.52
C GLU A 383 14.96 -17.13 4.38
N GLY A 384 14.04 -16.41 3.73
CA GLY A 384 12.82 -15.85 4.29
C GLY A 384 13.04 -14.75 5.30
N GLU A 385 14.08 -13.93 5.15
CA GLU A 385 14.42 -12.88 6.12
C GLU A 385 13.26 -11.91 6.41
N ALA A 386 12.45 -11.58 5.40
CA ALA A 386 11.23 -10.78 5.63
C ALA A 386 10.23 -11.49 6.55
N PHE A 387 9.97 -12.78 6.33
CA PHE A 387 9.14 -13.59 7.22
C PHE A 387 9.73 -13.69 8.62
N ARG A 388 11.04 -13.96 8.73
CA ARG A 388 11.76 -14.02 10.02
C ARG A 388 11.60 -12.72 10.80
N CYS A 389 11.70 -11.55 10.15
CA CYS A 389 11.45 -10.27 10.81
C CYS A 389 10.00 -10.16 11.32
N VAL A 390 8.99 -10.53 10.52
CA VAL A 390 7.58 -10.56 10.97
C VAL A 390 7.43 -11.47 12.19
N TRP A 391 8.04 -12.66 12.15
CA TRP A 391 7.98 -13.63 13.25
C TRP A 391 8.61 -13.09 14.53
N THR A 392 9.79 -12.48 14.44
CA THR A 392 10.47 -11.85 15.58
C THR A 392 9.58 -10.79 16.23
N MET A 393 8.95 -9.91 15.43
CA MET A 393 8.03 -8.89 15.96
C MET A 393 6.81 -9.49 16.67
N LEU A 394 6.25 -10.59 16.15
CA LEU A 394 5.13 -11.29 16.80
C LEU A 394 5.56 -11.98 18.11
N VAL A 395 6.78 -12.53 18.16
CA VAL A 395 7.38 -13.11 19.38
C VAL A 395 7.56 -12.04 20.45
N GLU A 396 8.17 -10.91 20.11
CA GLU A 396 8.43 -9.79 21.03
C GLU A 396 7.15 -9.24 21.67
N LYS A 397 6.01 -9.34 20.97
CA LYS A 397 4.70 -8.91 21.45
C LYS A 397 3.91 -10.01 22.15
N GLY A 398 4.51 -11.17 22.38
CA GLY A 398 3.91 -12.28 23.13
C GLY A 398 2.79 -13.01 22.37
N LEU A 399 2.70 -12.85 21.05
CA LEU A 399 1.67 -13.51 20.24
C LEU A 399 2.05 -14.95 19.85
N CYS A 400 3.25 -15.40 20.25
CA CYS A 400 3.76 -16.73 19.97
C CYS A 400 3.44 -17.71 21.09
N THR A 401 2.26 -18.33 21.01
CA THR A 401 1.88 -19.46 21.86
C THR A 401 1.75 -20.71 20.99
N GLY A 402 2.86 -21.41 20.73
CA GLY A 402 2.83 -22.67 19.99
C GLY A 402 4.21 -23.28 19.77
N THR A 403 4.30 -24.60 19.93
CA THR A 403 5.47 -25.44 19.58
C THR A 403 5.13 -26.29 18.35
N GLY A 404 6.05 -26.44 17.39
CA GLY A 404 5.88 -27.32 16.21
C GLY A 404 5.27 -26.67 14.96
N GLY A 405 4.67 -27.47 14.07
CA GLY A 405 4.13 -27.08 12.75
C GLY A 405 2.93 -26.10 12.77
N THR A 406 2.40 -25.77 13.94
CA THR A 406 1.40 -24.73 14.19
C THR A 406 2.02 -23.59 15.02
N ARG A 407 3.21 -23.12 14.62
CA ARG A 407 3.89 -22.01 15.30
C ARG A 407 2.99 -20.78 15.25
N MET A 408 2.90 -20.06 16.37
CA MET A 408 1.97 -18.94 16.57
C MET A 408 0.47 -19.29 16.55
N GLY A 409 0.09 -20.57 16.58
CA GLY A 409 -1.33 -20.95 16.48
C GLY A 409 -1.93 -20.63 15.11
N LEU A 410 -1.09 -20.56 14.07
CA LEU A 410 -1.48 -20.32 12.69
C LEU A 410 -1.14 -21.55 11.83
N SER A 411 -1.90 -21.73 10.75
CA SER A 411 -1.64 -22.65 9.65
C SER A 411 -1.26 -21.84 8.41
N ALA A 412 -0.31 -22.32 7.61
CA ALA A 412 0.13 -21.69 6.38
C ALA A 412 -0.07 -22.66 5.20
N GLN A 413 -0.79 -22.22 4.19
CA GLN A 413 -0.87 -22.89 2.89
C GLN A 413 -0.02 -22.10 1.89
N ILE A 414 0.95 -22.76 1.27
CA ILE A 414 1.92 -22.13 0.37
C ILE A 414 1.70 -22.66 -1.05
N ARG A 415 1.66 -21.75 -2.02
CA ARG A 415 1.52 -22.06 -3.44
C ARG A 415 2.55 -21.29 -4.25
N LEU A 416 3.29 -22.00 -5.10
CA LEU A 416 4.14 -21.38 -6.10
C LEU A 416 3.28 -20.78 -7.23
N VAL A 417 3.50 -19.51 -7.52
CA VAL A 417 2.96 -18.81 -8.69
C VAL A 417 4.12 -18.63 -9.66
N LYS A 418 4.12 -19.42 -10.73
CA LYS A 418 5.17 -19.34 -11.74
C LYS A 418 5.04 -18.05 -12.54
N TRP A 419 6.17 -17.43 -12.83
CA TRP A 419 6.21 -16.30 -13.73
C TRP A 419 5.74 -16.72 -15.13
N ASP A 420 4.83 -15.94 -15.70
CA ASP A 420 4.28 -16.15 -17.04
C ASP A 420 5.17 -15.58 -18.15
N GLY A 421 6.24 -14.87 -17.79
CA GLY A 421 7.16 -14.22 -18.71
C GLY A 421 6.67 -12.86 -19.22
N GLU A 422 5.57 -12.32 -18.68
CA GLU A 422 5.06 -11.01 -19.06
C GLU A 422 5.89 -9.90 -18.38
N MET A 423 6.84 -9.32 -19.13
CA MET A 423 7.66 -8.20 -18.65
C MET A 423 6.87 -6.89 -18.49
N ASP A 424 5.75 -6.75 -19.19
CA ASP A 424 4.91 -5.53 -19.17
C ASP A 424 4.22 -5.33 -17.80
N SER A 425 4.12 -6.40 -17.01
CA SER A 425 3.56 -6.36 -15.65
C SER A 425 4.51 -5.74 -14.61
N TYR A 426 5.76 -5.43 -14.98
CA TYR A 426 6.86 -5.07 -14.07
C TYR A 426 7.15 -6.11 -12.97
N ARG A 427 6.55 -7.29 -13.05
CA ARG A 427 6.81 -8.45 -12.18
C ARG A 427 7.79 -9.37 -12.90
N VAL A 428 8.84 -9.79 -12.21
CA VAL A 428 9.90 -10.62 -12.79
C VAL A 428 10.27 -11.68 -11.78
N GLY A 429 10.05 -12.95 -12.12
CA GLY A 429 10.43 -14.10 -11.29
C GLY A 429 9.25 -14.80 -10.64
N ASP A 430 9.51 -16.00 -10.15
CA ASP A 430 8.51 -16.81 -9.46
C ASP A 430 8.15 -16.20 -8.11
N GLU A 431 6.87 -16.32 -7.74
CA GLU A 431 6.31 -15.77 -6.50
C GLU A 431 5.73 -16.88 -5.64
N LEU A 432 5.56 -16.62 -4.34
CA LEU A 432 4.76 -17.46 -3.46
C LEU A 432 3.49 -16.74 -3.04
N GLU A 433 2.36 -17.41 -3.16
CA GLU A 433 1.16 -17.05 -2.41
C GLU A 433 1.14 -17.87 -1.11
N VAL A 434 1.17 -17.18 0.03
CA VAL A 434 1.09 -17.79 1.34
C VAL A 434 -0.19 -17.36 2.04
N VAL A 435 -1.06 -18.30 2.34
CA VAL A 435 -2.34 -18.06 3.02
C VAL A 435 -2.21 -18.51 4.46
N PHE A 436 -2.24 -17.54 5.38
CA PHE A 436 -2.24 -17.79 6.81
C PHE A 436 -3.67 -17.78 7.35
N THR A 437 -4.01 -18.83 8.11
CA THR A 437 -5.27 -18.96 8.83
C THR A 437 -4.98 -19.35 10.27
N LYS A 438 -5.95 -19.23 11.17
CA LYS A 438 -5.77 -19.82 12.51
C LYS A 438 -5.71 -21.34 12.41
N ALA A 439 -4.76 -21.94 13.13
CA ALA A 439 -4.69 -23.38 13.25
C ALA A 439 -5.98 -23.89 13.92
N THR A 440 -6.70 -24.79 13.25
CA THR A 440 -7.77 -25.54 13.88
C THR A 440 -7.13 -26.59 14.80
N PRO A 441 -7.59 -26.71 16.06
CA PRO A 441 -6.99 -27.64 17.03
C PRO A 441 -7.06 -29.12 16.62
N ASP A 442 -7.84 -29.47 15.59
CA ASP A 442 -8.11 -30.86 15.17
C ASP A 442 -7.57 -31.23 13.78
N ALA A 443 -6.75 -30.40 13.13
CA ALA A 443 -6.15 -30.77 11.84
C ALA A 443 -4.95 -31.73 12.05
N PRO A 444 -5.01 -33.00 11.61
CA PRO A 444 -3.86 -33.88 11.69
C PRO A 444 -2.74 -33.34 10.80
N THR A 445 -1.54 -33.27 11.37
CA THR A 445 -0.26 -32.86 10.75
C THR A 445 0.27 -33.90 9.76
N ASP A 446 -0.58 -34.46 8.89
CA ASP A 446 -0.19 -35.35 7.80
C ASP A 446 -0.50 -34.68 6.47
N LEU A 447 0.39 -33.79 6.03
CA LEU A 447 0.52 -33.40 4.63
C LEU A 447 1.52 -34.35 3.95
N THR A 448 1.09 -35.58 3.68
CA THR A 448 1.62 -36.32 2.54
C THR A 448 0.77 -35.97 1.34
N ILE A 449 1.35 -35.18 0.43
CA ILE A 449 0.75 -34.86 -0.86
C ILE A 449 0.74 -36.15 -1.70
N PRO A 450 -0.40 -36.61 -2.24
CA PRO A 450 -0.37 -37.65 -3.26
C PRO A 450 0.15 -37.04 -4.57
N VAL A 451 1.17 -37.72 -5.12
CA VAL A 451 1.90 -37.44 -6.39
C VAL A 451 0.97 -37.19 -7.57
#